data_AF-A0A6P7S7M7-F1
#
_entry.id   AF-A0A6P7S7M7-F1
#
_cell.length_a   1.000
_cell.length_b   1.000
_cell.length_c   1.000
_cell.angle_alpha   90.00
_cell.angle_beta   90.00
_cell.angle_gamma   90.00
#
_symmetry.space_group_name_H-M   'P 1'
#
loop_
_entity.id
_entity.type
_entity.pdbx_description
1 polymer ?
#
loop_
_entity_poly.entity_id
_entity_poly.type
_entity_poly.pdbx_seq_one_letter_code
_entity_poly.pdbx_strand_id
1 'polypeptide(L)'
;MAATLRKNLVGHIVKRSTVNPHAYKVQCLKLGLDKYLLKYFNKRSSYWALDPQKICDIGDIVVIDRLKERPTVQITHQIQSMMFKNGAVVDPITGKLCAGTKFVDMEIREKLLNKPS
;
A
#
# COMPACT_ATOMS: atom_id res chain seq x y z
N MET A 1 -21.84 -7.48 22.66
CA MET A 1 -21.04 -6.65 21.73
C MET A 1 -19.99 -7.53 21.09
N ALA A 2 -20.17 -7.91 19.82
CA ALA A 2 -19.17 -8.71 19.12
C ALA A 2 -17.88 -7.87 18.99
N ALA A 3 -16.78 -8.37 19.55
CA ALA A 3 -15.46 -7.82 19.30
C ALA A 3 -15.16 -8.02 17.80
N THR A 4 -15.51 -7.03 16.97
CA THR A 4 -15.21 -7.02 15.55
C THR A 4 -13.69 -7.01 15.42
N LEU A 5 -13.11 -8.19 15.23
CA LEU A 5 -11.67 -8.39 15.07
C LEU A 5 -11.20 -7.53 13.88
N ARG A 6 -10.51 -6.42 14.17
CA ARG A 6 -9.96 -5.52 13.15
C ARG A 6 -8.88 -6.29 12.41
N LYS A 7 -9.20 -6.72 11.19
CA LYS A 7 -8.25 -7.38 10.30
C LYS A 7 -7.62 -6.31 9.43
N ASN A 8 -6.49 -5.78 9.89
CA ASN A 8 -5.66 -4.90 9.09
C ASN A 8 -5.03 -5.75 7.98
N LEU A 9 -5.05 -5.24 6.75
CA LEU A 9 -4.50 -5.93 5.59
C LEU A 9 -3.41 -5.07 4.97
N VAL A 10 -2.36 -5.72 4.48
CA VAL A 10 -1.28 -5.06 3.75
C VAL A 10 -1.38 -5.47 2.29
N GLY A 11 -1.23 -4.51 1.40
CA GLY A 11 -1.24 -4.74 -0.03
C GLY A 11 -0.59 -3.60 -0.80
N HIS A 12 -0.48 -3.78 -2.10
CA HIS A 12 0.00 -2.74 -3.01
C HIS A 12 -1.15 -2.17 -3.82
N ILE A 13 -1.03 -0.90 -4.20
CA ILE A 13 -2.02 -0.23 -5.05
C ILE A 13 -1.82 -0.65 -6.51
N VAL A 14 -2.86 -1.23 -7.11
CA VAL A 14 -2.84 -1.68 -8.51
C VAL A 14 -3.35 -0.59 -9.44
N LYS A 15 -4.46 0.07 -9.08
CA LYS A 15 -5.07 1.10 -9.92
C LYS A 15 -5.94 2.07 -9.13
N ARG A 16 -6.09 3.29 -9.67
CA ARG A 16 -7.08 4.28 -9.23
C ARG A 16 -8.45 3.99 -9.85
N SER A 17 -9.53 4.26 -9.14
CA SER A 17 -10.90 4.15 -9.68
C SER A 17 -11.20 5.31 -10.63
N THR A 18 -11.92 5.01 -11.72
CA THR A 18 -12.44 6.03 -12.65
C THR A 18 -13.67 6.74 -12.08
N VAL A 19 -14.48 6.04 -11.27
CA VAL A 19 -15.75 6.58 -10.74
C VAL A 19 -15.52 7.48 -9.54
N ASN A 20 -14.59 7.11 -8.66
CA ASN A 20 -14.24 7.89 -7.49
C ASN A 20 -12.72 8.13 -7.45
N PRO A 21 -12.24 9.35 -7.73
CA PRO A 21 -10.81 9.67 -7.73
C PRO A 21 -10.09 9.43 -6.39
N HIS A 22 -10.85 9.30 -5.29
CA HIS A 22 -10.33 9.02 -3.95
C HIS A 22 -10.24 7.52 -3.63
N ALA A 23 -10.68 6.64 -4.52
CA ALA A 23 -10.69 5.20 -4.28
C ALA A 23 -9.60 4.47 -5.07
N TYR A 24 -8.88 3.60 -4.38
CA TYR A 24 -7.81 2.77 -4.94
C TYR A 24 -8.15 1.29 -4.84
N LYS A 25 -7.77 0.53 -5.87
CA LYS A 25 -7.81 -0.93 -5.84
C LYS A 25 -6.50 -1.44 -5.25
N VAL A 26 -6.59 -2.00 -4.05
CA VAL A 26 -5.46 -2.57 -3.30
C VAL A 26 -5.48 -4.08 -3.46
N GLN A 27 -4.36 -4.67 -3.87
CA GLN A 27 -4.19 -6.10 -3.97
C GLN A 27 -3.39 -6.62 -2.78
N CYS A 28 -4.06 -7.38 -1.94
CA CYS A 28 -3.49 -8.05 -0.78
C CYS A 28 -3.09 -9.48 -1.15
N LEU A 29 -1.97 -9.94 -0.61
CA LEU A 29 -1.46 -11.29 -0.77
C LEU A 29 -1.60 -12.05 0.54
N LYS A 30 -2.12 -13.27 0.48
CA LYS A 30 -2.15 -14.20 1.61
C LYS A 30 -1.55 -15.53 1.19
N LEU A 31 -0.83 -16.16 2.11
CA LEU A 31 -0.32 -17.50 1.90
C LEU A 31 -1.45 -18.51 2.15
N GLY A 32 -1.85 -19.22 1.10
CA GLY A 32 -2.80 -20.32 1.18
C GLY A 32 -2.07 -21.65 1.07
N LEU A 33 -2.25 -22.53 2.05
CA LEU A 33 -1.72 -23.90 2.01
C LEU A 33 -2.50 -24.72 1.00
N ASP A 34 -1.79 -25.33 0.06
CA ASP A 34 -2.29 -26.46 -0.71
C ASP A 34 -2.09 -27.74 0.11
N LYS A 35 -3.19 -28.43 0.43
CA LYS A 35 -3.17 -29.64 1.29
C LYS A 35 -2.58 -30.85 0.59
N TYR A 36 -2.63 -30.90 -0.75
CA TYR A 36 -2.10 -32.02 -1.50
C TYR A 36 -0.57 -31.91 -1.65
N LEU A 37 -0.09 -30.72 -2.03
CA LEU A 37 1.34 -30.46 -2.22
C LEU A 37 2.08 -30.07 -0.93
N LEU A 38 1.35 -29.80 0.16
CA LEU A 38 1.88 -29.25 1.42
C LEU A 38 2.74 -27.99 1.22
N LYS A 39 2.37 -27.16 0.24
CA LYS A 39 3.09 -25.93 -0.14
C LYS A 39 2.19 -24.72 -0.03
N TYR A 40 2.75 -23.60 0.46
CA TYR A 40 2.06 -22.32 0.47
C TYR A 40 2.19 -21.62 -0.88
N PHE A 41 1.06 -21.15 -1.39
CA PHE A 41 1.00 -20.33 -2.59
C PHE A 41 0.41 -18.96 -2.29
N ASN A 42 0.87 -17.96 -3.05
CA ASN A 42 0.38 -16.60 -2.98
C ASN A 42 -1.04 -16.50 -3.56
N LYS A 43 -2.05 -16.41 -2.68
CA LYS A 43 -3.43 -16.12 -3.06
C LYS A 43 -3.67 -14.60 -3.02
N ARG A 44 -4.10 -14.05 -4.16
CA ARG A 44 -4.36 -12.62 -4.33
C ARG A 44 -5.83 -12.32 -4.01
N SER A 45 -6.09 -11.26 -3.25
CA SER A 45 -7.42 -10.72 -3.02
C SER A 45 -7.40 -9.21 -3.22
N SER A 46 -8.33 -8.69 -4.02
CA SER A 46 -8.41 -7.25 -4.29
C SER A 46 -9.54 -6.58 -3.53
N TYR A 47 -9.23 -5.46 -2.89
CA TYR A 47 -10.17 -4.65 -2.14
C TYR A 47 -10.17 -3.21 -2.67
N TRP A 48 -11.31 -2.54 -2.57
CA TRP A 48 -11.41 -1.11 -2.81
C TRP A 48 -11.28 -0.37 -1.49
N ALA A 49 -10.28 0.49 -1.42
CA ALA A 49 -9.96 1.31 -0.26
C ALA A 49 -10.11 2.80 -0.59
N LEU A 50 -10.71 3.56 0.32
CA LEU A 50 -10.83 5.01 0.23
C LEU A 50 -9.58 5.68 0.80
N ASP A 51 -9.06 6.68 0.09
CA ASP A 51 -8.00 7.60 0.53
C ASP A 51 -8.58 9.03 0.63
N PRO A 52 -8.90 9.51 1.84
CA PRO A 52 -9.41 10.87 2.04
C PRO A 52 -8.39 11.94 1.67
N GLN A 53 -7.10 11.68 1.85
CA GLN A 53 -6.04 12.68 1.73
C GLN A 53 -5.36 12.69 0.35
N LYS A 54 -5.62 11.69 -0.50
CA LYS A 54 -5.05 11.54 -1.85
C LYS A 54 -3.51 11.53 -1.86
N ILE A 55 -2.89 10.97 -0.83
CA ILE A 55 -1.44 10.91 -0.69
C ILE A 55 -0.86 9.72 -1.50
N CYS A 56 -1.68 8.70 -1.73
CA CYS A 56 -1.21 7.44 -2.32
C CYS A 56 -1.20 7.48 -3.85
N ASP A 57 -0.23 6.78 -4.44
CA ASP A 57 -0.08 6.58 -5.88
C ASP A 57 -0.04 5.08 -6.25
N ILE A 58 -0.04 4.81 -7.55
CA ILE A 58 0.01 3.46 -8.08
C ILE A 58 1.38 2.84 -7.77
N GLY A 59 1.37 1.62 -7.21
CA GLY A 59 2.57 0.90 -6.79
C GLY A 59 2.97 1.09 -5.32
N ASP A 60 2.34 2.02 -4.59
CA ASP A 60 2.61 2.18 -3.16
C ASP A 60 2.15 0.96 -2.35
N ILE A 61 2.86 0.68 -1.26
CA ILE A 61 2.48 -0.35 -0.28
C ILE A 61 1.76 0.32 0.88
N VAL A 62 0.55 -0.15 1.16
CA VAL A 62 -0.39 0.49 2.08
C VAL A 62 -1.01 -0.51 3.05
N VAL A 63 -1.35 -0.02 4.24
CA VAL A 63 -2.20 -0.72 5.21
C VAL A 63 -3.63 -0.25 5.02
N ILE A 64 -4.54 -1.21 4.88
CA ILE A 64 -5.97 -0.95 4.76
C ILE A 64 -6.73 -1.52 5.96
N ASP A 65 -7.67 -0.72 6.44
CA ASP A 65 -8.56 -1.05 7.53
C ASP A 65 -10.00 -1.14 7.03
N ARG A 66 -10.78 -2.05 7.62
CA ARG A 66 -12.18 -2.20 7.25
C ARG A 66 -13.01 -1.08 7.87
N LEU A 67 -13.77 -0.38 7.02
CA LEU A 67 -14.71 0.66 7.46
C LEU A 67 -15.85 0.06 8.28
N LYS A 68 -16.29 0.78 9.32
CA LYS A 68 -17.50 0.42 10.08
C LYS A 68 -18.75 0.55 9.21
N GLU A 69 -18.84 1.65 8.47
CA GLU A 69 -19.93 1.96 7.56
C GLU A 69 -19.39 2.07 6.14
N ARG A 70 -20.04 1.38 5.19
CA ARG A 70 -19.59 1.35 3.80
C ARG A 70 -20.20 2.54 3.06
N PRO A 71 -19.41 3.47 2.52
CA PRO A 71 -19.95 4.62 1.79
C PRO A 71 -20.58 4.22 0.45
N THR A 72 -20.14 3.09 -0.13
CA THR A 72 -20.68 2.54 -1.37
C THR A 72 -20.55 1.03 -1.35
N VAL A 73 -21.36 0.30 -2.13
CA VAL A 73 -21.33 -1.17 -2.21
C VAL A 73 -19.93 -1.71 -2.51
N GLN A 74 -19.16 -1.04 -3.38
CA GLN A 74 -17.82 -1.47 -3.77
C GLN A 74 -16.74 -1.13 -2.73
N ILE A 75 -16.87 0.00 -2.03
CA ILE A 75 -15.85 0.52 -1.11
C ILE A 75 -16.05 -0.10 0.26
N THR A 76 -15.07 -0.90 0.68
CA THR A 76 -15.16 -1.71 1.89
C THR A 76 -14.11 -1.34 2.93
N HIS A 77 -13.00 -0.77 2.50
CA HIS A 77 -11.85 -0.44 3.33
C HIS A 77 -11.49 1.03 3.21
N GLN A 78 -10.68 1.50 4.14
CA GLN A 78 -10.04 2.81 4.15
C GLN A 78 -8.53 2.60 4.26
N ILE A 79 -7.75 3.44 3.58
CA ILE A 79 -6.30 3.46 3.75
C ILE A 79 -5.99 4.10 5.11
N GLN A 80 -5.31 3.35 5.98
CA GLN A 80 -4.94 3.80 7.32
C GLN A 80 -3.58 4.50 7.30
N SER A 81 -2.58 3.86 6.69
CA SER A 81 -1.23 4.40 6.59
C SER A 81 -0.53 3.91 5.31
N MET A 82 0.32 4.78 4.78
CA MET A 82 1.27 4.41 3.74
C MET A 82 2.52 3.84 4.41
N MET A 83 2.93 2.62 4.04
CA MET A 83 4.18 2.02 4.51
C MET A 83 5.35 2.42 3.64
N PHE A 84 5.20 2.23 2.32
CA PHE A 84 6.28 2.49 1.37
C PHE A 84 5.75 3.23 0.15
N LYS A 85 6.32 4.40 -0.11
CA LYS A 85 6.09 5.17 -1.33
C LYS A 85 6.91 4.58 -2.47
N ASN A 86 6.28 4.36 -3.61
CA ASN A 86 6.95 3.92 -4.82
C ASN A 86 7.99 4.96 -5.26
N GLY A 87 9.24 4.55 -5.42
CA GLY A 87 10.37 5.43 -5.82
C GLY A 87 10.96 6.31 -4.71
N ALA A 88 10.33 6.37 -3.53
CA ALA A 88 10.82 7.15 -2.38
C ALA A 88 10.67 6.34 -1.09
N VAL A 89 11.27 5.14 -1.07
CA VAL A 89 11.24 4.25 0.08
C VAL A 89 12.16 4.79 1.16
N VAL A 90 11.63 4.94 2.37
CA VAL A 90 12.40 5.28 3.56
C VAL A 90 12.60 4.01 4.37
N ASP A 91 13.84 3.70 4.71
CA ASP A 91 14.15 2.56 5.57
C ASP A 91 13.57 2.79 6.97
N PRO A 92 12.69 1.92 7.48
CA PRO A 92 12.07 2.10 8.79
C PRO A 92 13.05 2.02 9.96
N ILE A 93 14.24 1.41 9.77
CA ILE A 93 15.24 1.27 10.83
C ILE A 93 16.09 2.54 10.94
N THR A 94 16.61 3.04 9.81
CA THR A 94 17.53 4.19 9.81
C THR A 94 16.88 5.54 9.53
N GLY A 95 15.67 5.56 8.97
CA GLY A 95 14.99 6.77 8.51
C GLY A 95 15.61 7.39 7.24
N LYS A 96 16.57 6.71 6.60
CA LYS A 96 17.22 7.19 5.38
C LYS A 96 16.47 6.71 4.14
N LEU A 97 16.52 7.51 3.08
CA LEU A 97 16.00 7.11 1.77
C LEU A 97 16.86 5.98 1.19
N CYS A 98 16.21 4.98 0.62
CA CYS A 98 16.86 3.82 0.03
C CYS A 98 16.33 3.53 -1.38
N ALA A 99 17.23 3.05 -2.23
CA ALA A 99 16.93 2.53 -3.56
C ALA A 99 17.36 1.07 -3.60
N GLY A 100 16.41 0.17 -3.33
CA GLY A 100 16.69 -1.26 -3.20
C GLY A 100 17.58 -1.52 -1.97
N THR A 101 18.81 -1.99 -2.20
CA THR A 101 19.77 -2.32 -1.14
C THR A 101 20.74 -1.20 -0.80
N LYS A 102 20.73 -0.08 -1.53
CA LYS A 102 21.65 1.04 -1.33
C LYS A 102 20.93 2.22 -0.68
N PHE A 103 21.60 2.86 0.28
CA PHE A 103 21.16 4.16 0.78
C PHE A 103 21.40 5.24 -0.26
N VAL A 104 20.46 6.16 -0.37
CA VAL A 104 20.56 7.31 -1.25
C VAL A 104 21.21 8.44 -0.46
N ASP A 105 22.38 8.90 -0.92
CA ASP A 105 22.98 10.11 -0.37
C ASP A 105 22.15 11.33 -0.77
N MET A 106 21.59 11.99 0.25
CA MET A 106 20.72 13.15 0.07
C MET A 106 21.47 14.32 -0.57
N GLU A 107 22.73 14.54 -0.20
CA GLU A 107 23.57 15.61 -0.75
C GLU A 107 23.79 15.46 -2.26
N ILE A 108 24.01 14.23 -2.73
CA ILE A 108 24.19 13.95 -4.16
C ILE A 108 22.86 14.17 -4.89
N ARG A 109 21.75 13.72 -4.29
CA ARG A 109 20.41 13.89 -4.86
C ARG A 109 20.05 15.36 -5.05
N GLU A 110 20.31 16.21 -4.07
CA GLU A 110 20.05 17.66 -4.15
C GLU A 110 20.90 18.35 -5.23
N LYS A 111 22.18 17.98 -5.34
CA LYS A 111 23.06 18.50 -6.40
C LYS A 111 22.58 18.13 -7.80
N LEU A 112 22.03 16.93 -7.97
CA LEU A 112 21.48 16.49 -9.26
C LEU A 112 20.18 17.21 -9.63
N LEU A 113 19.32 17.49 -8.63
CA LEU A 113 18.06 18.22 -8.84
C LEU A 113 18.29 19.70 -9.19
N ASN A 114 19.33 20.32 -8.63
CA ASN A 114 19.63 21.74 -8.83
C ASN A 114 20.54 22.03 -10.03
N LYS A 115 20.91 21.03 -10.82
CA LYS A 115 21.74 21.25 -12.01
C LYS A 115 20.88 21.95 -13.10
N PRO A 116 21.24 23.17 -13.55
CA PRO A 116 20.53 23.79 -14.65
C PRO A 116 20.70 22.93 -15.92
N SER A 117 19.59 22.76 -16.64
CA SER A 117 19.49 22.01 -17.89
C SER A 117 20.42 22.52 -18.98
#